data_AF-A0A1Y2B966-F1
#
_entry.id   AF-A0A1Y2B966-F1
#
_cell.length_a   1.000
_cell.length_b   1.000
_cell.length_c   1.000
_cell.angle_alpha   90.00
_cell.angle_beta   90.00
_cell.angle_gamma   90.00
#
_symmetry.space_group_name_H-M   'P 1'
#
loop_
_entity.id
_entity.type
_entity.pdbx_description
1 polymer ?
#
loop_
_entity_poly.entity_id
_entity_poly.type
_entity_poly.pdbx_seq_one_letter_code
_entity_poly.pdbx_strand_id
1 'polypeptide(L)'
;MSAKQVAGGHKAAINNDSVPQESKEHSKKVFNEMDESDEGSEEVPQVDKDDNSKNENNVIGGHKATLSNPRVGEEAKEHSRQVLQEHGVDV
;
A
#
# COMPACT_ATOMS: atom_id res chain seq x y z
N MET A 1 -4.02 20.21 -15.54
CA MET A 1 -4.00 19.23 -14.43
C MET A 1 -4.95 18.10 -14.81
N SER A 2 -4.56 16.84 -14.58
CA SER A 2 -5.43 15.69 -14.85
C SER A 2 -6.52 15.58 -13.77
N ALA A 3 -7.73 15.12 -14.12
CA ALA A 3 -8.82 14.87 -13.18
C ALA A 3 -8.37 14.02 -11.98
N LYS A 4 -7.48 13.04 -12.22
CA LYS A 4 -6.87 12.19 -11.18
C LYS A 4 -6.03 12.97 -10.16
N GLN A 5 -5.34 14.02 -10.60
CA GLN A 5 -4.55 14.88 -9.72
C GLN A 5 -5.44 15.78 -8.86
N VAL A 6 -6.56 16.24 -9.44
CA VAL A 6 -7.56 17.07 -8.73
C VAL A 6 -8.29 16.23 -7.67
N ALA A 7 -8.74 15.02 -8.02
CA ALA A 7 -9.38 14.09 -7.10
C ALA A 7 -8.44 13.69 -5.95
N GLY A 8 -7.15 13.45 -6.23
CA GLY A 8 -6.14 13.19 -5.20
C GLY A 8 -5.96 14.34 -4.22
N GLY A 9 -6.01 15.59 -4.70
CA GLY A 9 -5.94 16.79 -3.85
C GLY A 9 -7.15 16.92 -2.91
N HIS A 10 -8.36 16.69 -3.42
CA HIS A 10 -9.58 16.71 -2.59
C HIS A 10 -9.58 15.58 -1.56
N LYS A 11 -9.10 14.38 -1.92
CA LYS A 11 -8.94 13.26 -0.98
C LYS A 11 -7.96 13.59 0.16
N ALA A 12 -6.86 14.28 -0.15
CA ALA A 12 -5.91 14.73 0.87
C ALA A 12 -6.54 15.77 1.81
N ALA A 13 -7.31 16.72 1.26
CA ALA A 13 -7.99 17.75 2.06
C ALA A 13 -9.01 17.16 3.04
N ILE A 14 -9.78 16.13 2.63
CA ILE A 14 -10.78 15.46 3.48
C ILE A 14 -10.13 14.81 4.71
N ASN A 15 -8.95 14.21 4.55
CA ASN A 15 -8.24 13.50 5.62
C ASN A 15 -7.33 14.40 6.45
N ASN A 16 -7.17 15.67 6.08
CA ASN A 16 -6.30 16.60 6.80
C ASN A 16 -7.06 17.28 7.94
N ASP A 17 -6.67 17.04 9.19
CA ASP A 17 -7.29 17.63 10.38
C ASP A 17 -7.09 19.14 10.52
N SER A 18 -6.15 19.72 9.77
CA SER A 18 -5.97 21.17 9.67
C SER A 18 -7.01 21.84 8.76
N VAL A 19 -7.81 21.08 8.02
CA VAL A 19 -8.86 21.59 7.13
C VAL A 19 -10.19 21.65 7.89
N PRO A 20 -10.92 22.78 7.87
CA PRO A 20 -12.21 22.88 8.55
C PRO A 20 -13.25 21.97 7.91
N GLN A 21 -14.21 21.50 8.72
CA GLN A 21 -15.21 20.50 8.31
C GLN A 21 -16.02 20.93 7.09
N GLU A 22 -16.43 22.20 7.01
CA GLU A 22 -17.16 22.77 5.87
C GLU A 22 -16.36 22.63 4.56
N SER A 23 -15.04 22.81 4.61
CA SER A 23 -14.15 22.62 3.45
C SER A 23 -13.93 21.14 3.11
N LYS A 24 -13.97 20.24 4.10
CA LYS A 24 -13.93 18.79 3.88
C LYS A 24 -15.20 18.30 3.18
N GLU A 25 -16.36 18.80 3.58
CA GLU A 25 -17.65 18.47 2.96
C GLU A 25 -17.71 18.93 1.51
N HIS A 26 -17.28 20.16 1.24
CA HIS A 26 -17.17 20.66 -0.14
C HIS A 26 -16.21 19.80 -0.98
N SER A 27 -15.04 19.46 -0.43
CA SER A 27 -14.06 18.60 -1.11
C SER A 27 -14.60 17.20 -1.39
N LYS A 28 -15.40 16.64 -0.47
CA LYS A 28 -16.04 15.33 -0.62
C LYS A 28 -17.10 15.33 -1.71
N LYS A 29 -17.90 16.40 -1.80
CA LYS A 29 -18.91 16.56 -2.85
C LYS A 29 -18.26 16.64 -4.23
N VAL A 30 -17.24 17.48 -4.39
CA VAL A 30 -16.51 17.63 -5.65
C VAL A 30 -15.78 16.34 -6.05
N PHE A 31 -15.20 15.62 -5.07
CA PHE A 31 -14.57 14.33 -5.31
C PHE A 31 -15.55 13.29 -5.85
N ASN A 32 -16.71 13.13 -5.20
CA ASN A 32 -17.73 12.18 -5.65
C ASN A 32 -18.28 12.56 -7.04
N GLU A 33 -18.58 13.84 -7.27
CA GLU A 33 -19.09 14.29 -8.57
C GLU A 33 -18.09 14.06 -9.70
N MET A 34 -16.78 14.21 -9.43
CA MET A 34 -15.71 13.93 -10.40
C MET A 34 -15.48 12.43 -10.62
N ASP A 35 -15.63 11.61 -9.59
CA ASP A 35 -15.56 10.13 -9.66
C ASP A 35 -16.77 9.58 -10.43
N GLU A 36 -17.97 10.11 -10.17
CA GLU A 36 -19.21 9.80 -10.88
C GLU A 36 -19.24 10.36 -12.32
N SER A 37 -18.48 11.41 -12.62
CA SER A 37 -18.36 11.94 -13.99
C SER A 37 -17.37 11.16 -14.86
N ASP A 38 -16.58 10.26 -14.26
CA ASP A 38 -15.62 9.39 -14.94
C ASP A 38 -16.24 8.02 -15.31
N GLU A 39 -17.53 7.96 -15.65
CA GLU A 39 -18.18 6.74 -16.18
C GLU A 39 -17.75 6.39 -17.63
N GLY A 40 -16.48 6.59 -18.01
CA GLY A 40 -16.10 6.49 -19.42
C GLY A 40 -14.65 6.20 -19.80
N SER A 41 -13.68 6.15 -18.88
CA SER A 41 -12.31 5.80 -19.29
C SER A 41 -11.54 5.05 -18.22
N GLU A 42 -11.47 3.75 -18.46
CA GLU A 42 -10.41 2.85 -17.99
C GLU A 42 -10.38 2.64 -16.48
N GLU A 43 -10.88 1.45 -16.10
CA GLU A 43 -10.11 0.52 -15.28
C GLU A 43 -9.11 1.25 -14.39
N VAL A 44 -9.56 1.70 -13.22
CA VAL A 44 -8.70 1.48 -12.08
C VAL A 44 -8.36 -0.01 -12.17
N PRO A 45 -7.09 -0.42 -12.34
CA PRO A 45 -6.74 -1.68 -11.76
C PRO A 45 -7.22 -1.48 -10.34
N GLN A 46 -8.29 -2.19 -9.97
CA GLN A 46 -8.46 -2.61 -8.61
C GLN A 46 -7.04 -3.03 -8.27
N VAL A 47 -6.38 -2.27 -7.39
CA VAL A 47 -5.16 -2.76 -6.78
C VAL A 47 -5.70 -3.91 -5.96
N ASP A 48 -5.86 -5.00 -6.68
CA ASP A 48 -6.36 -6.26 -6.21
C ASP A 48 -5.49 -6.48 -4.99
N LYS A 49 -6.14 -6.72 -3.86
CA LYS A 49 -5.46 -7.22 -2.67
C LYS A 49 -4.92 -8.65 -2.91
N ASP A 50 -4.57 -8.97 -4.15
CA ASP A 50 -3.84 -10.11 -4.69
C ASP A 50 -2.36 -9.75 -4.93
N ASP A 51 -1.85 -8.71 -4.26
CA ASP A 51 -0.42 -8.44 -4.06
C ASP A 51 0.24 -9.41 -3.05
N ASN A 52 -0.43 -10.48 -2.63
CA ASN A 52 0.17 -11.45 -1.71
C ASN A 52 1.35 -12.17 -2.40
N SER A 53 1.16 -12.65 -3.63
CA SER A 53 2.18 -13.46 -4.31
C SER A 53 3.33 -12.66 -4.96
N LYS A 54 3.13 -11.38 -5.28
CA LYS A 54 4.24 -10.52 -5.74
C LYS A 54 5.21 -10.18 -4.61
N ASN A 55 4.74 -10.23 -3.36
CA ASN A 55 5.53 -9.88 -2.19
C ASN A 55 6.21 -11.09 -1.53
N GLU A 56 5.71 -12.32 -1.71
CA GLU A 56 6.30 -13.54 -1.13
C GLU A 56 7.81 -13.67 -1.41
N ASN A 57 8.24 -13.48 -2.67
CA ASN A 57 9.66 -13.54 -3.04
C ASN A 57 10.50 -12.45 -2.34
N ASN A 58 9.93 -11.26 -2.15
CA ASN A 58 10.60 -10.16 -1.45
C ASN A 58 10.70 -10.45 0.05
N VAL A 59 9.66 -11.05 0.64
CA VAL A 59 9.64 -11.49 2.04
C VAL A 59 10.69 -12.57 2.28
N ILE A 60 10.73 -13.61 1.45
CA ILE A 60 11.75 -14.68 1.49
C ILE A 60 13.15 -14.08 1.33
N GLY A 61 13.34 -13.17 0.37
CA GLY A 61 14.63 -12.49 0.17
C GLY A 61 15.09 -11.69 1.38
N GLY A 62 14.17 -10.97 2.02
CA GLY A 62 14.43 -10.22 3.25
C GLY A 62 14.86 -11.10 4.41
N HIS A 63 14.15 -12.21 4.65
CA HIS A 63 14.51 -13.16 5.71
C HIS A 63 15.85 -13.85 5.44
N LYS A 64 16.18 -14.20 4.19
CA LYS A 64 17.51 -14.72 3.83
C LYS A 64 18.63 -13.70 4.10
N ALA A 65 18.39 -12.43 3.81
CA ALA A 65 19.33 -11.36 4.11
C ALA A 65 19.55 -11.22 5.62
N THR A 66 18.48 -11.34 6.41
CA THR A 66 18.52 -11.32 7.88
C THR A 66 19.41 -12.44 8.44
N LEU A 67 19.37 -13.64 7.87
CA LEU A 67 20.25 -14.76 8.26
C LEU A 67 21.74 -14.48 7.97
N SER A 68 22.03 -13.84 6.85
CA SER A 68 23.40 -13.58 6.40
C SER A 68 24.01 -12.33 7.04
N ASN A 69 23.20 -11.48 7.68
CA ASN A 69 23.66 -10.23 8.24
C ASN A 69 24.29 -10.44 9.64
N PRO A 70 25.60 -10.17 9.83
CA PRO A 70 26.27 -10.35 11.11
C PRO A 70 25.82 -9.36 12.20
N ARG A 71 25.11 -8.28 11.83
CA ARG A 71 24.56 -7.30 12.77
C ARG A 71 23.22 -7.72 13.37
N VAL A 72 22.60 -8.78 12.83
CA VAL A 72 21.33 -9.31 13.33
C VAL A 72 21.62 -10.30 14.45
N GLY A 73 20.88 -10.18 15.55
CA GLY A 73 20.97 -11.10 16.69
C GLY A 73 20.46 -12.51 16.36
N GLU A 74 20.90 -13.50 17.13
CA GLU A 74 20.54 -14.92 16.93
C GLU A 74 19.02 -15.14 16.96
N GLU A 75 18.29 -14.49 17.88
CA GLU A 75 16.83 -14.59 17.99
C GLU A 75 16.09 -14.16 16.71
N ALA A 76 16.52 -13.05 16.12
CA ALA A 76 15.93 -12.55 14.86
C ALA A 76 16.27 -13.42 13.66
N LYS A 77 17.44 -14.09 13.69
CA LYS A 77 17.79 -15.10 12.69
C LYS A 77 16.93 -16.34 12.84
N GLU A 78 16.73 -16.84 14.05
CA GLU A 78 15.90 -18.02 14.29
C GLU A 78 14.46 -17.80 13.83
N HIS A 79 13.86 -16.66 14.15
CA HIS A 79 12.55 -16.27 13.61
C HIS A 79 12.55 -16.23 12.08
N SER A 80 13.60 -15.68 11.46
CA SER A 80 13.72 -15.65 10.01
C SER A 80 13.85 -17.04 9.39
N ARG A 81 14.51 -18.00 10.05
CA ARG A 81 14.57 -19.41 9.60
C ARG A 81 13.19 -20.06 9.62
N GLN A 82 12.42 -19.85 10.68
CA GLN A 82 11.07 -20.41 10.81
C GLN A 82 10.16 -19.91 9.69
N VAL A 83 10.16 -18.60 9.44
CA VAL A 83 9.36 -18.00 8.33
C VAL A 83 9.79 -18.58 6.98
N LEU A 84 11.09 -18.75 6.74
CA LEU A 84 11.59 -19.35 5.51
C LEU A 84 11.15 -20.81 5.34
N GLN A 85 11.17 -21.60 6.41
CA GLN A 85 10.68 -22.98 6.41
C GLN A 85 9.17 -23.08 6.15
N GLU A 86 8.37 -22.18 6.74
CA GLU A 86 6.93 -22.10 6.50
C GLU A 86 6.60 -21.80 5.04
N HIS A 87 7.44 -21.00 4.39
CA HIS A 87 7.38 -20.72 2.95
C HIS A 87 8.04 -21.80 2.07
N GLY A 88 8.46 -22.93 2.63
CA GLY A 88 9.06 -24.05 1.88
C GLY A 88 10.49 -23.80 1.39
N VAL A 89 11.21 -22.87 2.02
CA VAL A 89 12.56 -22.47 1.65
C VAL A 89 13.57 -23.02 2.67
N ASP A 90 14.47 -23.89 2.20
CA ASP A 90 15.53 -24.49 3.02
C ASP A 90 16.73 -23.53 3.18
N VAL A 91 17.21 -23.33 4.41
CA VAL A 91 18.21 -22.31 4.82
C VAL A 91 19.10 -22.68 6.01
#